data_AF-A8LZV4-F1
#
_entry.id   AF-A8LZV4-F1
#
_cell.length_a   1.000
_cell.length_b   1.000
_cell.length_c   1.000
_cell.angle_alpha   90.00
_cell.angle_beta   90.00
_cell.angle_gamma   90.00
#
_symmetry.space_group_name_H-M   'P 1'
#
loop_
_entity.id
_entity.type
_entity.pdbx_description
1 polymer ?
#
loop_
_entity_poly.entity_id
_entity_poly.type
_entity_poly.pdbx_seq_one_letter_code
_entity_poly.pdbx_strand_id
1 'polypeptide(L)'
;MLRRQTKVRAITAMLGLLGATFASLAVAPSAAQARCAGVGTSITSTLNIGSAVAVRETPVAGTCNDNNYYQGTFQSNYAGWRASVWFERDGWQSRFGPYGTAVQYYSYSDTSTPVPGATAMHFCLDNGVTWYCGWGNNYIIAAGVTHNFTGLNHGF
;
A
#
# COMPACT_ATOMS: atom_id res chain seq x y z
N MET A 1 -1.80 43.18 -52.71
CA MET A 1 -0.82 42.55 -51.79
C MET A 1 -1.52 41.95 -50.57
N LEU A 2 -2.06 40.73 -50.66
CA LEU A 2 -2.68 40.04 -49.52
C LEU A 2 -2.41 38.53 -49.65
N ARG A 3 -1.20 38.08 -49.33
CA ARG A 3 -0.86 36.64 -49.43
C ARG A 3 0.21 36.12 -48.46
N ARG A 4 0.62 36.92 -47.47
CA ARG A 4 1.76 36.57 -46.58
C ARG A 4 1.42 36.35 -45.10
N GLN A 5 0.22 36.69 -44.62
CA GLN A 5 -0.07 36.64 -43.18
C GLN A 5 -0.68 35.33 -42.65
N THR A 6 -1.12 34.42 -43.53
CA THR A 6 -1.76 33.17 -43.10
C THR A 6 -0.80 32.06 -42.70
N LYS A 7 0.49 32.13 -43.08
CA LYS A 7 1.47 31.05 -42.82
C LYS A 7 2.07 31.07 -41.41
N VAL A 8 1.99 32.18 -40.69
CA VAL A 8 2.64 32.33 -39.37
C VAL A 8 1.78 31.78 -38.24
N ARG A 9 0.44 31.74 -38.40
CA ARG A 9 -0.48 31.23 -37.36
C ARG A 9 -0.60 29.71 -37.28
N ALA A 10 -0.20 28.99 -38.33
CA ALA A 10 -0.29 27.52 -38.36
C ALA A 10 0.87 26.84 -37.61
N ILE A 11 2.03 27.50 -37.51
CA ILE A 11 3.25 26.92 -36.93
C ILE A 11 3.22 27.02 -35.39
N THR A 12 2.64 28.08 -34.84
CA THR A 12 2.45 28.24 -33.38
C THR A 12 1.42 27.29 -32.79
N ALA A 13 0.46 26.79 -33.58
CA ALA A 13 -0.54 25.83 -33.11
C ALA A 13 0.00 24.39 -33.02
N MET A 14 0.97 24.00 -33.86
CA MET A 14 1.55 22.64 -33.80
C MET A 14 2.61 22.48 -32.70
N LEU A 15 3.30 23.55 -32.33
CA LEU A 15 4.21 23.56 -31.16
C LEU A 15 3.45 23.48 -29.83
N GLY A 16 2.18 23.93 -29.79
CA GLY A 16 1.32 23.76 -28.61
C GLY A 16 0.83 22.32 -28.40
N LEU A 17 0.72 21.52 -29.47
CA LEU A 17 0.21 20.14 -29.38
C LEU A 17 1.29 19.09 -29.05
N LEU A 18 2.55 19.39 -29.28
CA LEU A 18 3.70 18.53 -28.92
C LEU A 18 4.16 18.74 -27.46
N GLY A 19 3.74 19.83 -26.80
CA GLY A 19 4.01 20.07 -25.38
C GLY A 19 3.11 19.27 -24.43
N ALA A 20 2.02 18.68 -24.92
CA ALA A 20 1.02 18.00 -24.09
C ALA A 20 1.23 16.47 -23.95
N THR A 21 2.18 15.87 -24.68
CA THR A 21 2.36 14.41 -24.71
C THR A 21 3.44 13.85 -23.79
N PHE A 22 4.07 14.68 -22.94
CA PHE A 22 5.13 14.22 -22.01
C PHE A 22 4.74 14.24 -20.53
N ALA A 23 3.51 14.60 -20.18
CA ALA A 23 3.04 14.57 -18.79
C ALA A 23 2.47 13.21 -18.34
N SER A 24 2.44 12.19 -19.22
CA SER A 24 1.81 10.90 -18.94
C SER A 24 2.75 9.78 -18.47
N LEU A 25 3.97 10.09 -18.03
CA LEU A 25 4.91 9.09 -17.52
C LEU A 25 5.53 9.54 -16.19
N ALA A 26 4.68 9.74 -15.18
CA ALA A 26 5.09 9.66 -13.79
C ALA A 26 4.30 8.53 -13.10
N VAL A 27 4.42 7.31 -13.61
CA VAL A 27 4.19 6.12 -12.78
C VAL A 27 5.52 5.83 -12.09
N ALA A 28 5.82 6.67 -11.10
CA ALA A 28 6.90 6.43 -10.15
C ALA A 28 6.42 5.38 -9.13
N PRO A 29 7.33 4.50 -8.66
CA PRO A 29 7.02 3.17 -8.13
C PRO A 29 6.25 3.25 -6.80
N SER A 30 5.19 2.44 -6.70
CA SER A 30 4.29 2.40 -5.56
C SER A 30 4.90 1.65 -4.36
N ALA A 31 4.97 2.33 -3.23
CA ALA A 31 4.85 1.75 -1.89
C ALA A 31 4.06 2.76 -1.05
N ALA A 32 2.95 2.31 -0.49
CA ALA A 32 1.96 3.11 0.23
C ALA A 32 0.81 2.21 0.68
N GLN A 33 0.34 2.25 1.94
CA GLN A 33 -1.06 1.93 2.36
C GLN A 33 -1.25 1.80 3.89
N ALA A 34 -1.41 2.93 4.56
CA ALA A 34 -2.22 3.00 5.78
C ALA A 34 -3.70 2.72 5.43
N ARG A 35 -4.37 1.80 6.14
CA ARG A 35 -5.69 1.22 5.74
C ARG A 35 -6.89 2.03 6.23
N CYS A 36 -6.87 3.30 5.88
CA CYS A 36 -7.92 4.25 6.22
C CYS A 36 -8.43 4.95 4.98
N ALA A 37 -9.66 4.73 4.52
CA ALA A 37 -10.25 5.47 3.39
C ALA A 37 -10.72 6.87 3.82
N GLY A 38 -9.81 7.67 4.37
CA GLY A 38 -10.10 8.95 5.01
C GLY A 38 -10.48 8.83 6.49
N VAL A 39 -10.67 9.99 7.13
CA VAL A 39 -10.98 10.10 8.56
C VAL A 39 -12.26 9.33 8.90
N GLY A 40 -12.20 8.56 9.98
CA GLY A 40 -13.25 7.71 10.51
C GLY A 40 -13.49 6.41 9.74
N THR A 41 -12.84 6.22 8.59
CA THR A 41 -13.18 5.12 7.66
C THR A 41 -12.07 4.09 7.60
N SER A 42 -12.17 3.05 8.41
CA SER A 42 -11.17 1.99 8.45
C SER A 42 -11.45 0.88 7.44
N ILE A 43 -10.40 0.31 6.85
CA ILE A 43 -10.51 -0.74 5.83
C ILE A 43 -10.01 -2.05 6.42
N THR A 44 -10.87 -3.06 6.51
CA THR A 44 -10.42 -4.43 6.78
C THR A 44 -9.64 -4.98 5.60
N SER A 45 -8.63 -5.74 5.94
CA SER A 45 -7.51 -6.01 5.07
C SER A 45 -7.25 -7.49 5.01
N THR A 46 -7.01 -8.03 3.81
CA THR A 46 -6.73 -9.46 3.67
C THR A 46 -5.53 -9.72 2.77
N LEU A 47 -4.88 -10.85 3.02
CA LEU A 47 -4.08 -11.58 2.05
C LEU A 47 -4.84 -12.86 1.72
N ASN A 48 -5.06 -13.12 0.44
CA ASN A 48 -5.79 -14.25 -0.07
C ASN A 48 -4.83 -15.16 -0.85
N ILE A 49 -4.93 -16.47 -0.64
CA ILE A 49 -4.20 -17.48 -1.41
C ILE A 49 -5.28 -18.32 -2.12
N GLY A 50 -5.36 -18.21 -3.44
CA GLY A 50 -6.49 -18.72 -4.20
C GLY A 50 -7.79 -18.00 -3.80
N SER A 51 -8.83 -18.76 -3.45
CA SER A 51 -10.12 -18.22 -2.99
C SER A 51 -10.22 -18.04 -1.47
N ALA A 52 -9.19 -18.42 -0.71
CA ALA A 52 -9.22 -18.42 0.75
C ALA A 52 -8.49 -17.20 1.33
N VAL A 53 -9.10 -16.56 2.34
CA VAL A 53 -8.45 -15.52 3.14
C VAL A 53 -7.39 -16.17 4.02
N ALA A 54 -6.13 -15.90 3.75
CA ALA A 54 -4.97 -16.46 4.43
C ALA A 54 -4.56 -15.64 5.66
N VAL A 55 -4.52 -14.31 5.50
CA VAL A 55 -4.32 -13.35 6.59
C VAL A 55 -5.49 -12.38 6.59
N ARG A 56 -5.98 -12.04 7.78
CA ARG A 56 -6.95 -10.97 7.97
C ARG A 56 -6.39 -9.99 8.98
N GLU A 57 -6.33 -8.72 8.61
CA GLU A 57 -6.03 -7.60 9.49
C GLU A 57 -7.26 -6.69 9.56
N THR A 58 -7.57 -6.21 10.76
CA THR A 58 -8.74 -5.40 11.07
C THR A 58 -8.29 -4.23 11.94
N PRO A 59 -8.34 -3.00 11.41
CA PRO A 59 -8.06 -1.80 12.19
C PRO A 59 -9.00 -1.71 13.40
N VAL A 60 -8.47 -1.28 14.53
CA VAL A 60 -9.27 -1.04 15.74
C VAL A 60 -10.14 0.21 15.53
N ALA A 61 -11.32 0.25 16.14
CA ALA A 61 -12.19 1.43 16.06
C ALA A 61 -11.45 2.70 16.53
N GLY A 62 -11.56 3.78 15.75
CA GLY A 62 -10.88 5.04 16.04
C GLY A 62 -9.44 5.15 15.51
N THR A 63 -8.93 4.16 14.80
CA THR A 63 -7.58 4.15 14.21
C THR A 63 -7.38 5.18 13.09
N CYS A 64 -8.42 5.46 12.31
CA CYS A 64 -8.34 6.37 11.17
C CYS A 64 -8.81 7.76 11.61
N ASN A 65 -7.97 8.53 12.28
CA ASN A 65 -8.38 9.79 12.90
C ASN A 65 -7.30 10.90 12.83
N ASP A 66 -6.37 10.83 11.87
CA ASP A 66 -5.31 11.83 11.63
C ASP A 66 -4.40 12.10 12.84
N ASN A 67 -4.31 11.15 13.79
CA ASN A 67 -3.48 11.29 14.99
C ASN A 67 -2.09 10.64 14.87
N ASN A 68 -1.72 10.14 13.68
CA ASN A 68 -0.46 9.43 13.40
C ASN A 68 -0.27 8.13 14.17
N TYR A 69 -1.37 7.52 14.62
CA TYR A 69 -1.33 6.31 15.41
C TYR A 69 -2.29 5.27 14.88
N TYR A 70 -1.74 4.16 14.42
CA TYR A 70 -2.49 3.04 13.92
C TYR A 70 -2.56 1.90 14.91
N GLN A 71 -3.76 1.35 15.09
CA GLN A 71 -3.99 0.16 15.90
C GLN A 71 -4.77 -0.88 15.09
N GLY A 72 -4.41 -2.13 15.25
CA GLY A 72 -5.01 -3.20 14.48
C GLY A 72 -4.96 -4.53 15.19
N THR A 73 -5.76 -5.45 14.67
CA THR A 73 -5.69 -6.86 15.01
C THR A 73 -5.44 -7.66 13.75
N PHE A 74 -4.68 -8.74 13.84
CA PHE A 74 -4.42 -9.61 12.69
C PHE A 74 -4.31 -11.07 13.11
N GLN A 75 -4.53 -11.97 12.16
CA GLN A 75 -4.38 -13.41 12.37
C GLN A 75 -4.06 -14.14 11.07
N SER A 76 -3.43 -15.30 11.20
CA SER A 76 -3.43 -16.33 10.14
C SER A 76 -4.74 -17.12 10.24
N ASN A 77 -5.29 -17.52 9.10
CA ASN A 77 -6.40 -18.47 9.03
C ASN A 77 -5.92 -19.92 8.80
N TYR A 78 -4.62 -20.15 8.77
CA TYR A 78 -4.01 -21.47 8.60
C TYR A 78 -3.26 -21.90 9.86
N ALA A 79 -3.63 -23.06 10.40
CA ALA A 79 -2.89 -23.69 11.50
C ALA A 79 -1.46 -24.05 11.03
N GLY A 80 -0.47 -23.83 11.90
CA GLY A 80 0.94 -24.03 11.57
C GLY A 80 1.57 -22.92 10.71
N TRP A 81 0.80 -21.90 10.32
CA TRP A 81 1.30 -20.70 9.66
C TRP A 81 1.13 -19.48 10.55
N ARG A 82 2.04 -18.53 10.43
CA ARG A 82 2.04 -17.27 11.16
C ARG A 82 1.72 -16.13 10.20
N ALA A 83 0.84 -15.23 10.64
CA ALA A 83 0.68 -13.93 9.98
C ALA A 83 1.67 -12.91 10.56
N SER A 84 2.05 -11.94 9.74
CA SER A 84 2.78 -10.75 10.18
C SER A 84 2.32 -9.51 9.43
N VAL A 85 2.34 -8.38 10.12
CA VAL A 85 2.07 -7.06 9.56
C VAL A 85 3.37 -6.28 9.52
N TRP A 86 3.62 -5.60 8.41
CA TRP A 86 4.84 -4.86 8.16
C TRP A 86 4.52 -3.42 7.82
N PHE A 87 5.26 -2.48 8.40
CA PHE A 87 5.16 -1.04 8.16
C PHE A 87 6.46 -0.51 7.61
N GLU A 88 6.41 0.43 6.68
CA GLU A 88 7.60 1.14 6.21
C GLU A 88 7.33 2.63 6.10
N ARG A 89 8.18 3.39 6.78
CA ARG A 89 8.32 4.84 6.57
C ARG A 89 9.79 5.21 6.50
N ASP A 90 10.55 4.75 7.49
CA ASP A 90 11.99 4.98 7.63
C ASP A 90 12.75 3.63 7.69
N GLY A 91 12.19 2.61 7.03
CA GLY A 91 12.62 1.22 7.08
C GLY A 91 11.52 0.26 7.54
N TRP A 92 11.66 -1.00 7.17
CA TRP A 92 10.65 -2.04 7.43
C TRP A 92 10.63 -2.45 8.91
N GLN A 93 9.46 -2.33 9.52
CA GLN A 93 9.17 -2.76 10.88
C GLN A 93 8.08 -3.83 10.87
N SER A 94 8.32 -4.95 11.56
CA SER A 94 7.37 -6.06 11.62
C SER A 94 6.62 -6.15 12.95
N ARG A 95 5.45 -6.76 12.88
CA ARG A 95 4.66 -7.27 13.99
C ARG A 95 4.31 -8.71 13.65
N PHE A 96 4.96 -9.65 14.34
CA PHE A 96 4.74 -11.08 14.16
C PHE A 96 3.65 -11.59 15.08
N GLY A 97 2.75 -12.39 14.54
CA GLY A 97 1.86 -13.21 15.37
C GLY A 97 2.51 -14.53 15.79
N PRO A 98 1.76 -15.41 16.46
CA PRO A 98 2.17 -16.79 16.68
C PRO A 98 1.94 -17.62 15.41
N TYR A 99 2.55 -18.80 15.35
CA TYR A 99 2.14 -19.83 14.40
C TYR A 99 0.79 -20.40 14.85
N GLY A 100 -0.23 -20.25 14.01
CA GLY A 100 -1.60 -20.64 14.30
C GLY A 100 -2.59 -19.51 14.08
N THR A 101 -3.81 -19.72 14.57
CA THR A 101 -4.98 -18.90 14.21
C THR A 101 -5.38 -17.89 15.28
N ALA A 102 -4.52 -17.64 16.25
CA ALA A 102 -4.81 -16.69 17.33
C ALA A 102 -4.78 -15.24 16.80
N VAL A 103 -5.80 -14.46 17.17
CA VAL A 103 -5.84 -13.01 16.94
C VAL A 103 -4.73 -12.33 17.72
N GLN A 104 -4.02 -11.41 17.08
CA GLN A 104 -2.94 -10.62 17.68
C GLN A 104 -3.21 -9.14 17.54
N TYR A 105 -2.97 -8.42 18.62
CA TYR A 105 -3.05 -6.98 18.66
C TYR A 105 -1.70 -6.35 18.31
N TYR A 106 -1.72 -5.19 17.67
CA TYR A 106 -0.53 -4.37 17.51
C TYR A 106 -0.86 -2.89 17.45
N SER A 107 0.20 -2.08 17.55
CA SER A 107 0.14 -0.67 17.21
C SER A 107 1.39 -0.18 16.49
N TYR A 108 1.24 0.94 15.79
CA TYR A 108 2.26 1.63 15.02
C TYR A 108 2.06 3.14 15.18
N SER A 109 3.11 3.86 15.55
CA SER A 109 3.11 5.32 15.64
C SER A 109 4.02 5.88 14.57
N ASP A 110 3.49 6.82 13.81
CA ASP A 110 4.21 7.45 12.73
C ASP A 110 4.88 8.75 13.22
N THR A 111 6.03 8.61 13.87
CA THR A 111 6.61 9.68 14.74
C THR A 111 7.45 10.73 14.02
N SER A 112 7.81 10.53 12.75
CA SER A 112 8.41 11.59 11.92
C SER A 112 7.33 12.55 11.42
N THR A 113 7.69 13.76 10.98
CA THR A 113 6.74 14.80 10.54
C THR A 113 5.63 14.18 9.69
N PRO A 114 4.37 14.19 10.15
CA PRO A 114 3.26 13.53 9.48
C PRO A 114 3.16 13.93 8.01
N VAL A 115 3.41 12.98 7.12
CA VAL A 115 3.07 13.11 5.71
C VAL A 115 1.98 12.06 5.48
N PRO A 116 0.70 12.48 5.36
CA PRO A 116 -0.39 11.57 5.10
C PRO A 116 -0.05 10.69 3.91
N GLY A 117 -0.08 9.39 4.13
CA GLY A 117 0.26 8.42 3.10
C GLY A 117 1.75 8.33 2.77
N ALA A 118 2.64 8.62 3.71
CA ALA A 118 4.05 8.24 3.60
C ALA A 118 4.34 6.83 4.13
N THR A 119 3.52 6.30 5.04
CA THR A 119 3.70 4.94 5.55
C THR A 119 3.07 3.89 4.62
N ALA A 120 3.85 2.85 4.31
CA ALA A 120 3.41 1.63 3.67
C ALA A 120 3.05 0.56 4.70
N MET A 121 2.02 -0.26 4.42
CA MET A 121 1.72 -1.48 5.19
C MET A 121 1.56 -2.68 4.25
N HIS A 122 2.06 -3.86 4.64
CA HIS A 122 1.68 -5.12 4.01
C HIS A 122 1.66 -6.31 4.95
N PHE A 123 1.16 -7.44 4.43
CA PHE A 123 1.07 -8.68 5.18
C PHE A 123 1.95 -9.75 4.62
N CYS A 124 2.44 -10.60 5.51
CA CYS A 124 3.04 -11.86 5.14
C CYS A 124 2.40 -13.01 5.91
N LEU A 125 2.27 -14.15 5.25
CA LEU A 125 2.00 -15.44 5.85
C LEU A 125 3.24 -16.32 5.68
N ASP A 126 3.71 -16.95 6.77
CA ASP A 126 4.87 -17.83 6.72
C ASP A 126 4.72 -19.10 7.57
N ASN A 127 5.38 -20.18 7.18
CA ASN A 127 5.49 -21.42 7.96
C ASN A 127 6.94 -21.69 8.42
N GLY A 128 7.77 -20.64 8.48
CA GLY A 128 9.21 -20.74 8.75
C GLY A 128 10.08 -21.12 7.55
N VAL A 129 9.49 -21.52 6.42
CA VAL A 129 10.22 -21.89 5.20
C VAL A 129 9.75 -21.09 3.98
N THR A 130 8.44 -21.04 3.77
CA THR A 130 7.81 -20.36 2.64
C THR A 130 7.07 -19.13 3.15
N TRP A 131 7.20 -18.05 2.39
CA TRP A 131 6.56 -16.77 2.66
C TRP A 131 5.63 -16.40 1.51
N TYR A 132 4.44 -15.95 1.86
CA TYR A 132 3.47 -15.33 0.98
C TYR A 132 3.31 -13.89 1.45
N CYS A 133 3.85 -12.94 0.73
CA CYS A 133 3.77 -11.53 1.11
C CYS A 133 2.99 -10.74 0.06
N GLY A 134 2.09 -9.88 0.51
CA GLY A 134 1.25 -9.06 -0.36
C GLY A 134 -0.10 -8.69 0.25
N TRP A 135 -1.09 -8.54 -0.63
CA TRP A 135 -2.41 -7.98 -0.36
C TRP A 135 -3.47 -8.53 -1.30
N GLY A 136 -4.69 -8.74 -0.78
CA GLY A 136 -5.77 -9.35 -1.54
C GLY A 136 -5.26 -10.62 -2.22
N ASN A 137 -5.51 -10.77 -3.53
CA ASN A 137 -5.01 -11.91 -4.30
C ASN A 137 -3.60 -11.68 -4.91
N ASN A 138 -2.98 -10.52 -4.68
CA ASN A 138 -1.67 -10.17 -5.22
C ASN A 138 -0.59 -10.45 -4.18
N TYR A 139 0.19 -11.51 -4.40
CA TYR A 139 1.27 -11.91 -3.51
C TYR A 139 2.42 -12.57 -4.27
N ILE A 140 3.59 -12.57 -3.63
CA ILE A 140 4.79 -13.26 -4.11
C ILE A 140 5.10 -14.41 -3.15
N ILE A 141 5.48 -15.55 -3.73
CA ILE A 141 5.98 -16.71 -3.00
C ILE A 141 7.51 -16.65 -3.01
N ALA A 142 8.13 -16.69 -1.83
CA ALA A 142 9.59 -16.71 -1.69
C ALA A 142 10.04 -17.53 -0.48
N ALA A 143 11.33 -17.85 -0.43
CA ALA A 143 11.98 -18.49 0.73
C ALA A 143 12.28 -17.50 1.88
N GLY A 144 11.77 -16.27 1.78
CA GLY A 144 11.99 -15.19 2.74
C GLY A 144 10.99 -14.06 2.53
N VAL A 145 11.03 -13.08 3.42
CA VAL A 145 10.21 -11.87 3.30
C VAL A 145 10.62 -11.08 2.07
N THR A 146 9.66 -10.71 1.24
CA THR A 146 9.85 -9.74 0.16
C THR A 146 8.99 -8.52 0.43
N HIS A 147 9.37 -7.35 -0.08
CA HIS A 147 8.70 -6.07 0.18
C HIS A 147 8.28 -5.34 -1.10
N ASN A 148 8.26 -6.06 -2.23
CA ASN A 148 8.00 -5.49 -3.55
C ASN A 148 6.51 -5.59 -3.90
N PHE A 149 5.70 -4.66 -3.40
CA PHE A 149 4.24 -4.64 -3.62
C PHE A 149 3.73 -3.28 -4.07
N THR A 150 2.55 -3.25 -4.68
CA THR A 150 1.97 -2.03 -5.27
C THR A 150 0.57 -1.76 -4.72
N GLY A 151 0.22 -0.47 -4.48
CA GLY A 151 -1.07 -0.06 -3.88
C GLY A 151 -1.29 1.45 -3.80
N LEU A 152 -2.56 1.86 -3.65
CA LEU A 152 -3.06 3.23 -3.40
C LEU A 152 -2.94 3.64 -1.93
N ASN A 153 -2.13 4.65 -1.58
CA ASN A 153 -2.12 5.14 -0.18
C ASN A 153 -3.44 5.81 0.19
N HIS A 154 -3.92 5.52 1.40
CA HIS A 154 -5.03 6.26 1.96
C HIS A 154 -4.69 7.01 3.28
N GLY A 155 -3.43 6.95 3.74
CA GLY A 155 -2.91 7.75 4.85
C GLY A 155 -3.40 7.35 6.24
N PHE A 156 -2.73 7.84 7.29
CA PHE A 156 -3.21 7.84 8.68
C PHE A 156 -3.64 9.24 9.05
#